data_AF-A0A1J5PL38-F1
#
_entry.id   AF-A0A1J5PL38-F1
#
_cell.length_a   1.000
_cell.length_b   1.000
_cell.length_c   1.000
_cell.angle_alpha   90.00
_cell.angle_beta   90.00
_cell.angle_gamma   90.00
#
_symmetry.space_group_name_H-M   'P 1'
#
loop_
_entity.id
_entity.type
_entity.pdbx_description
1 polymer ?
#
loop_
_entity_poly.entity_id
_entity_poly.type
_entity_poly.pdbx_seq_one_letter_code
_entity_poly.pdbx_strand_id
1 'polypeptide(L)' 'MIRDQHVSPVTNVNFAISVGTRVPRDVTFHPLPAEIVSIYPDWRGYEFVLVRDQIVVVDPRTFEIVAVLDA' A
#
# COMPACT_ATOMS: atom_id res chain seq x y z
N MET A 1 -16.86 -6.11 -29.14
CA MET A 1 -17.40 -5.52 -27.89
C MET A 1 -18.20 -6.60 -27.19
N ILE A 2 -17.64 -7.20 -26.13
CA ILE A 2 -18.28 -7.86 -24.97
C ILE A 2 -17.15 -8.51 -24.15
N ARG A 3 -17.41 -8.72 -22.85
CA ARG A 3 -16.64 -9.50 -21.86
C ARG A 3 -15.50 -8.68 -21.23
N ASP A 4 -15.40 -8.49 -19.93
CA ASP A 4 -15.89 -9.35 -18.85
C ASP A 4 -15.80 -8.57 -17.54
N GLN A 5 -16.91 -8.55 -16.80
CA GLN A 5 -16.92 -8.26 -15.37
C GLN A 5 -16.31 -9.48 -14.67
N HIS A 6 -14.98 -9.53 -14.52
CA HIS A 6 -14.31 -10.56 -13.72
C HIS A 6 -13.60 -9.90 -12.55
N VAL A 7 -14.37 -9.61 -11.50
CA VAL A 7 -13.81 -9.39 -10.17
C VAL A 7 -13.32 -10.75 -9.67
N SER A 8 -12.03 -10.87 -9.42
CA SER A 8 -11.36 -12.07 -8.93
C SER A 8 -10.08 -11.68 -8.21
N PRO A 9 -9.56 -12.52 -7.31
CA PRO A 9 -10.04 -12.91 -5.98
C PRO A 9 -9.61 -11.88 -4.93
N VAL A 10 -10.00 -12.01 -3.65
CA VAL A 10 -9.44 -11.19 -2.54
C VAL A 10 -8.03 -11.67 -2.19
N THR A 11 -7.15 -11.45 -3.17
CA THR A 11 -5.70 -11.60 -3.25
C THR A 11 -5.20 -10.60 -4.33
N ASN A 12 -6.12 -9.85 -4.93
CA ASN A 12 -5.98 -8.96 -6.08
C ASN A 12 -6.31 -7.54 -5.60
N VAL A 13 -5.29 -6.85 -5.07
CA VAL A 13 -5.35 -5.39 -5.05
C VAL A 13 -5.57 -4.93 -6.48
N ASN A 14 -6.69 -4.26 -6.77
CA ASN A 14 -7.01 -3.72 -8.11
C ASN A 14 -6.16 -2.48 -8.46
N PHE A 15 -5.03 -2.31 -7.78
CA PHE A 15 -4.08 -1.23 -8.00
C PHE A 15 -2.69 -1.82 -8.13
N ALA A 16 -1.85 -1.17 -8.91
CA ALA A 16 -0.46 -1.56 -9.06
C ALA A 16 0.31 -1.31 -7.75
N ILE A 17 1.09 -2.29 -7.30
CA ILE A 17 2.02 -2.10 -6.17
C ILE A 17 3.30 -1.49 -6.75
N SER A 18 3.28 -0.18 -6.95
CA SER A 18 4.40 0.57 -7.52
C SER A 18 4.40 1.98 -6.98
N VAL A 19 5.59 2.53 -6.73
CA VAL A 19 5.75 3.91 -6.24
C VAL A 19 5.03 4.90 -7.16
N GLY A 20 4.27 5.83 -6.56
CA GLY A 20 3.41 6.79 -7.25
C GLY A 20 2.01 6.28 -7.59
N THR A 21 1.68 5.01 -7.34
CA THR A 21 0.32 4.51 -7.52
C THR A 21 -0.58 4.96 -6.37
N ARG A 22 -1.82 5.36 -6.69
CA ARG A 22 -2.84 5.64 -5.68
C ARG A 22 -3.52 4.38 -5.18
N VAL A 23 -3.54 4.23 -3.87
CA VAL A 23 -4.21 3.14 -3.17
C VAL A 23 -5.67 3.55 -2.89
N PRO A 24 -6.65 2.66 -3.14
CA PRO A 24 -8.03 2.90 -2.77
C PRO A 24 -8.19 3.11 -1.26
N ARG A 25 -9.11 4.00 -0.87
CA ARG A 25 -9.41 4.31 0.54
C ARG A 25 -10.11 3.18 1.28
N ASP A 26 -10.63 2.19 0.56
CA ASP A 26 -11.26 0.99 1.13
C ASP A 26 -10.21 0.00 1.68
N VAL A 27 -8.92 0.25 1.44
CA VAL A 27 -7.82 -0.54 2.01
C VAL A 27 -7.62 -0.15 3.46
N THR A 28 -7.47 -1.16 4.32
CA THR A 28 -7.10 -0.93 5.72
C THR A 28 -5.61 -0.69 5.82
N PHE A 29 -5.25 0.49 6.30
CA PHE A 29 -3.86 0.85 6.58
C PHE A 29 -3.55 0.75 8.06
N HIS A 30 -2.29 0.50 8.37
CA HIS A 30 -1.78 0.46 9.74
C HIS A 30 -0.63 1.46 9.91
N PRO A 31 -0.46 2.08 11.09
CA PRO A 31 0.65 3.00 11.34
C PRO A 31 1.98 2.24 11.29
N LEU A 32 3.02 2.84 10.71
CA LEU A 32 4.33 2.18 10.63
C LEU A 32 4.87 1.76 12.01
N PRO A 33 5.49 0.56 12.11
CA PRO A 33 6.16 0.14 13.33
C PRO A 33 7.23 1.15 13.74
N ALA A 34 7.35 1.40 15.05
CA ALA A 34 8.33 2.34 15.59
C ALA A 34 9.78 1.96 15.23
N GLU A 35 10.04 0.67 15.00
CA GLU A 35 11.33 0.17 14.53
C GLU A 35 11.70 0.74 13.15
N ILE A 36 10.78 0.68 12.17
CA ILE A 36 11.02 1.25 10.83
C ILE A 36 11.14 2.77 10.92
N VAL A 37 10.29 3.43 11.70
CA VAL A 37 10.35 4.89 11.90
C VAL A 37 11.66 5.31 12.59
N SER A 38 12.25 4.45 13.42
CA SER A 38 13.54 4.71 14.03
C SER A 38 14.70 4.66 13.02
N ILE A 39 14.57 3.86 11.96
CA ILE A 39 15.55 3.76 10.88
C ILE A 39 15.31 4.87 9.85
N TYR A 40 14.04 5.13 9.52
CA TYR A 40 13.57 6.13 8.56
C TYR A 40 12.64 7.14 9.27
N PRO A 41 13.20 8.15 9.95
CA PRO A 41 12.41 9.13 10.71
C PRO A 41 11.48 9.95 9.82
N ASP A 42 11.78 10.09 8.53
CA ASP A 42 10.95 10.82 7.57
C ASP A 42 9.61 10.13 7.27
N TRP A 43 9.49 8.82 7.52
CA TRP A 43 8.22 8.08 7.35
C TRP A 43 7.29 8.20 8.56
N ARG A 44 7.60 9.09 9.49
CA ARG A 44 6.78 9.30 10.67
C ARG A 44 5.42 9.85 10.29
N GLY A 45 4.37 9.12 10.68
CA GLY A 45 2.99 9.47 10.33
C GLY A 45 2.57 8.99 8.95
N TYR A 46 3.40 8.20 8.26
CA TYR A 46 2.95 7.41 7.13
C TYR A 46 2.24 6.14 7.61
N GLU A 47 1.50 5.54 6.70
CA GLU A 47 0.82 4.28 6.95
C GLU A 47 1.40 3.20 6.04
N PHE A 48 1.22 1.94 6.43
CA PHE A 48 1.64 0.81 5.63
C PHE A 48 0.51 -0.22 5.50
N VAL A 49 0.61 -1.03 4.46
CA VAL A 49 -0.23 -2.20 4.25
C VAL A 49 0.65 -3.36 3.81
N LEU A 50 0.39 -4.55 4.34
CA LEU A 50 1.06 -5.77 3.92
C LEU A 50 0.28 -6.42 2.78
N VAL A 51 0.89 -6.56 1.61
CA VAL A 51 0.27 -7.13 0.42
C VAL A 51 1.17 -8.19 -0.17
N ARG A 52 0.72 -9.46 -0.17
CA ARG A 52 1.48 -10.60 -0.74
C ARG A 52 2.96 -10.60 -0.29
N ASP A 53 3.20 -10.40 1.00
CA ASP A 53 4.52 -10.34 1.63
C ASP A 53 5.37 -9.11 1.28
N GLN A 54 4.76 -8.06 0.74
CA GLN A 54 5.40 -6.75 0.59
C GLN A 54 4.81 -5.73 1.57
N ILE A 55 5.67 -5.00 2.26
CA ILE A 55 5.31 -3.83 3.06
C ILE A 55 5.23 -2.65 2.10
N VAL A 56 4.01 -2.19 1.85
CA VAL A 56 3.74 -1.03 1.01
C VAL A 56 3.53 0.17 1.91
N VAL A 57 4.40 1.16 1.82
CA VAL A 57 4.31 2.41 2.57
C VAL A 57 3.54 3.43 1.74
N VAL A 58 2.57 4.09 2.37
CA VAL A 58 1.61 4.99 1.74
C VAL A 58 1.57 6.31 2.51
N ASP A 59 1.51 7.42 1.77
CA ASP A 59 1.24 8.73 2.37
C ASP A 59 -0.28 8.85 2.63
N PRO A 60 -0.73 8.98 3.90
CA PRO A 60 -2.16 9.06 4.22
C PRO A 60 -2.83 10.35 3.71
N ARG A 61 -2.06 11.37 3.34
CA ARG A 61 -2.60 12.64 2.80
C ARG A 61 -3.00 12.50 1.33
N THR A 62 -2.23 11.75 0.56
CA THR A 62 -2.43 11.58 -0.89
C THR A 62 -2.93 10.19 -1.29
N PHE A 63 -2.83 9.22 -0.37
CA PHE A 63 -3.02 7.79 -0.61
C PHE A 63 -2.10 7.25 -1.71
N GLU A 64 -0.89 7.81 -1.86
CA GLU A 64 0.08 7.35 -2.85
C GLU A 64 1.15 6.46 -2.21
N ILE A 65 1.52 5.40 -2.94
CA ILE A 65 2.62 4.52 -2.55
C ILE A 65 3.93 5.31 -2.66
N VAL A 66 4.63 5.44 -1.54
CA VAL A 66 5.93 6.11 -1.49
C VAL A 66 7.10 5.13 -1.50
N ALA A 67 6.89 3.92 -0.98
CA ALA A 67 7.89 2.87 -0.96
C ALA A 67 7.23 1.48 -0.95
N VAL A 68 7.97 0.50 -1.46
CA VAL A 68 7.62 -0.92 -1.41
C VAL A 68 8.85 -1.64 -0.91
N LEU A 69 8.68 -2.44 0.14
CA LEU A 69 9.73 -3.22 0.77
C LEU A 69 9.28 -4.68 0.73
N ASP A 70 10.19 -5.59 0.39
CA ASP A 70 9.96 -7.02 0.59
C ASP A 70 10.11 -7.34 2.08
N ALA A 71 9.16 -8.09 2.64
CA ALA A 71 9.14 -8.50 4.05
C ALA A 71 10.06 -9.70 4.34
#